data_AF-A0A9D8U4U8-F1
#
_entry.id   AF-A0A9D8U4U8-F1
#
_cell.length_a   1.000
_cell.length_b   1.000
_cell.length_c   1.000
_cell.angle_alpha   90.00
_cell.angle_beta   90.00
_cell.angle_gamma   90.00
#
_symmetry.space_group_name_H-M   'P 1'
#
loop_
_entity.id
_entity.type
_entity.pdbx_description
1 polymer ?
#
loop_
_entity_poly.entity_id
_entity_poly.type
_entity_poly.pdbx_seq_one_letter_code
_entity_poly.pdbx_strand_id
1 'polypeptide(L)'
;MPKISAEEFWQFSIKHYDNDAVKNACLSLQDSAGADVNLLLLAIWLRTLSITISGETLANLFSTSTHWQTEKIVPLREKRCSQPRQSDGYTKLLALELDAEKGEQRALIQCLKSAATGNSAKIDFWDAYTEQLGVSDTHRGALLGPLADK
;
A
#
# COMPACT_ATOMS: atom_id res chain seq x y z
N MET A 1 -2.27 -16.06 -16.70
CA MET A 1 -2.65 -15.30 -15.49
C MET A 1 -1.54 -14.30 -15.22
N PRO A 2 -1.84 -13.04 -14.90
CA PRO A 2 -0.79 -12.08 -14.51
C PRO A 2 -0.01 -12.68 -13.35
N LYS A 3 1.32 -12.61 -13.43
CA LYS A 3 2.19 -13.09 -12.37
C LYS A 3 2.03 -12.08 -11.22
N ILE A 4 1.56 -12.58 -10.08
CA ILE A 4 1.49 -11.78 -8.85
C ILE A 4 2.80 -12.08 -8.12
N SER A 5 3.73 -11.13 -8.12
CA SER A 5 4.98 -11.24 -7.37
C SER A 5 5.29 -9.96 -6.62
N ALA A 6 6.07 -10.09 -5.54
CA ALA A 6 6.50 -8.94 -4.77
C ALA A 6 7.38 -7.99 -5.59
N GLU A 7 8.13 -8.51 -6.55
CA GLU A 7 8.95 -7.68 -7.42
C GLU A 7 8.08 -6.87 -8.39
N GLU A 8 7.09 -7.50 -9.03
CA GLU A 8 6.17 -6.78 -9.93
C GLU A 8 5.36 -5.71 -9.18
N PHE A 9 4.92 -6.02 -7.96
CA PHE A 9 4.23 -5.05 -7.11
C PHE A 9 5.14 -3.90 -6.68
N TRP A 10 6.39 -4.18 -6.32
CA TRP A 10 7.37 -3.15 -5.97
C TRP A 10 7.68 -2.21 -7.14
N GLN A 11 7.91 -2.76 -8.33
CA GLN A 11 8.15 -1.96 -9.54
C GLN A 11 6.93 -1.12 -9.92
N PHE A 12 5.73 -1.67 -9.78
CA PHE A 12 4.50 -0.91 -9.94
C PHE A 12 4.42 0.25 -8.92
N SER A 13 4.67 -0.05 -7.64
CA SER A 13 4.59 0.93 -6.55
C SER A 13 5.53 2.11 -6.78
N ILE A 14 6.80 1.86 -7.12
CA ILE A 14 7.75 2.92 -7.44
C ILE A 14 7.23 3.78 -8.59
N LYS A 15 6.84 3.14 -9.70
CA LYS A 15 6.41 3.87 -10.90
C LYS A 15 5.15 4.69 -10.67
N HIS A 16 4.19 4.15 -9.92
CA HIS A 16 2.92 4.82 -9.68
C HIS A 16 3.06 5.95 -8.66
N TYR A 17 3.87 5.74 -7.62
CA TYR A 17 4.13 6.72 -6.58
C TYR A 17 5.05 7.87 -7.03
N ASP A 18 5.80 7.71 -8.11
CA ASP A 18 6.61 8.78 -8.72
C ASP A 18 5.73 9.91 -9.31
N ASN A 19 4.43 9.67 -9.51
CA ASN A 19 3.50 10.72 -9.91
C ASN A 19 3.14 11.62 -8.72
N ASP A 20 3.35 12.94 -8.88
CA ASP A 20 3.09 13.93 -7.83
C ASP A 20 1.65 13.92 -7.29
N ALA A 21 0.65 13.70 -8.16
CA ALA A 21 -0.75 13.65 -7.72
C ALA A 21 -1.02 12.42 -6.84
N VAL A 22 -0.45 11.27 -7.20
CA VAL A 22 -0.54 10.03 -6.41
C VAL A 22 0.16 10.22 -5.07
N LYS A 23 1.40 10.71 -5.08
CA LYS A 23 2.19 10.95 -3.88
C LYS A 23 1.48 11.88 -2.90
N ASN A 24 0.98 13.02 -3.39
CA ASN A 24 0.28 13.99 -2.55
C ASN A 24 -1.03 13.41 -1.99
N ALA A 25 -1.79 12.65 -2.79
CA ALA A 25 -3.01 12.00 -2.32
C ALA A 25 -2.72 10.94 -1.25
N CYS A 26 -1.69 10.10 -1.44
CA CYS A 26 -1.27 9.11 -0.45
C CYS A 26 -0.85 9.78 0.87
N LEU A 27 -0.03 10.83 0.82
CA LEU A 27 0.40 11.56 2.02
C LEU A 27 -0.80 12.21 2.74
N SER A 28 -1.70 12.85 1.99
CA SER A 28 -2.90 13.45 2.56
C SER A 28 -3.77 12.42 3.27
N LEU A 29 -4.01 11.26 2.65
CA LEU A 29 -4.81 10.18 3.24
C LEU A 29 -4.13 9.52 4.44
N GLN A 30 -2.80 9.39 4.39
CA GLN A 30 -2.02 8.90 5.52
C GLN A 30 -2.19 9.84 6.73
N ASP A 31 -2.07 11.15 6.50
CA ASP A 31 -2.13 12.14 7.58
C ASP A 31 -3.57 12.33 8.11
N SER A 32 -4.60 12.30 7.25
CA SER A 32 -5.98 12.57 7.65
C SER A 32 -6.75 11.34 8.13
N ALA A 33 -6.45 10.16 7.59
CA ALA A 33 -7.22 8.93 7.82
C ALA A 33 -6.38 7.76 8.33
N GLY A 34 -5.07 7.96 8.56
CA GLY A 34 -4.17 6.88 8.96
C GLY A 34 -4.02 5.80 7.88
N ALA A 35 -4.23 6.15 6.61
CA ALA A 35 -4.17 5.20 5.51
C ALA A 35 -2.76 4.60 5.39
N ASP A 36 -2.71 3.30 5.13
CA ASP A 36 -1.48 2.60 4.82
C ASP A 36 -1.22 2.74 3.31
N VAL A 37 -0.10 3.39 2.97
CA VAL A 37 0.28 3.66 1.59
C VAL A 37 0.53 2.36 0.81
N ASN A 38 1.11 1.32 1.43
CA ASN A 38 1.30 0.03 0.77
C ASN A 38 -0.02 -0.67 0.49
N LEU A 39 -1.01 -0.58 1.39
CA LEU A 39 -2.35 -1.10 1.11
C LEU A 39 -3.06 -0.31 0.01
N LEU A 40 -2.94 1.03 -0.02
CA LEU A 40 -3.48 1.85 -1.10
C LEU A 40 -2.88 1.46 -2.45
N LEU A 41 -1.55 1.35 -2.52
CA LEU A 41 -0.84 0.95 -3.73
C LEU A 41 -1.21 -0.48 -4.15
N LEU A 42 -1.37 -1.40 -3.20
CA LEU A 42 -1.82 -2.77 -3.49
C LEU A 42 -3.22 -2.79 -4.08
N ALA A 43 -4.15 -2.05 -3.49
CA ALA A 43 -5.53 -1.97 -3.96
C ALA A 43 -5.61 -1.42 -5.38
N ILE A 44 -4.86 -0.35 -5.68
CA ILE A 44 -4.72 0.20 -7.03
C ILE A 44 -4.14 -0.85 -7.98
N TRP A 45 -3.05 -1.52 -7.59
CA TRP A 45 -2.40 -2.51 -8.44
C TRP A 45 -3.33 -3.68 -8.79
N LEU A 46 -4.04 -4.24 -7.80
CA LEU A 46 -5.01 -5.31 -8.05
C LEU A 46 -6.13 -4.86 -8.99
N ARG A 47 -6.58 -3.60 -8.88
CA ARG A 47 -7.56 -3.03 -9.80
C ARG A 47 -7.03 -2.94 -11.23
N THR A 48 -5.78 -2.54 -11.44
CA THR A 48 -5.15 -2.54 -12.79
C THR A 48 -5.09 -3.93 -13.41
N LEU A 49 -4.99 -4.97 -12.58
CA LEU A 49 -4.96 -6.37 -13.00
C LEU A 49 -6.36 -7.00 -13.08
N SER A 50 -7.43 -6.25 -12.79
CA SER A 50 -8.81 -6.75 -12.67
C SER A 50 -8.92 -7.94 -11.70
N ILE A 51 -8.18 -7.90 -10.59
CA ILE A 51 -8.18 -8.93 -9.55
C ILE A 51 -9.08 -8.50 -8.40
N THR A 52 -10.13 -9.28 -8.18
CA THR A 52 -10.99 -9.21 -7.00
C THR A 52 -10.60 -10.29 -5.98
N ILE A 53 -10.73 -10.00 -4.69
CA ILE A 53 -10.32 -10.90 -3.59
C ILE A 53 -11.52 -11.34 -2.74
N SER A 54 -11.37 -12.33 -1.86
CA SER A 54 -12.43 -12.65 -0.88
C SER A 54 -12.41 -11.68 0.31
N GLY A 55 -13.54 -11.57 1.03
CA GLY A 55 -13.58 -10.83 2.30
C GLY A 55 -12.59 -11.37 3.35
N GLU A 56 -12.35 -12.69 3.38
CA GLU A 56 -11.33 -13.31 4.22
C GLU A 56 -9.92 -12.85 3.83
N THR A 57 -9.62 -12.82 2.52
CA THR A 57 -8.33 -12.30 2.03
C THR A 57 -8.14 -10.86 2.44
N LEU A 58 -9.18 -10.02 2.31
CA LEU A 58 -9.13 -8.62 2.70
C LEU A 58 -8.83 -8.47 4.20
N ALA A 59 -9.52 -9.22 5.06
CA ALA A 59 -9.25 -9.21 6.50
C ALA A 59 -7.82 -9.64 6.83
N ASN A 60 -7.31 -10.68 6.16
CA ASN A 60 -5.94 -11.14 6.33
C ASN A 60 -4.90 -10.11 5.87
N LEU A 61 -5.17 -9.36 4.79
CA LEU A 61 -4.31 -8.27 4.34
C LEU A 61 -4.24 -7.15 5.36
N PHE A 62 -5.38 -6.71 5.90
CA PHE A 62 -5.42 -5.69 6.95
C PHE A 62 -4.68 -6.13 8.20
N SER A 63 -4.87 -7.38 8.64
CA SER A 63 -4.16 -7.92 9.80
C SER A 63 -2.65 -8.01 9.55
N THR A 64 -2.24 -8.44 8.36
CA THR A 64 -0.82 -8.53 7.97
C THR A 64 -0.15 -7.15 7.96
N SER A 65 -0.78 -6.16 7.32
CA SER A 65 -0.27 -4.79 7.28
C SER A 65 -0.25 -4.17 8.68
N THR A 66 -1.32 -4.29 9.46
CA THR A 66 -1.37 -3.72 10.82
C THR A 66 -0.24 -4.28 11.70
N HIS A 67 -0.04 -5.59 11.69
CA HIS A 67 1.05 -6.22 12.42
C HIS A 67 2.42 -5.72 11.94
N TRP A 68 2.63 -5.62 10.62
CA TRP A 68 3.89 -5.15 10.07
C TRP A 68 4.18 -3.69 10.39
N GLN A 69 3.17 -2.82 10.25
CA GLN A 69 3.24 -1.40 10.58
C GLN A 69 3.65 -1.22 12.05
N THR A 70 2.98 -1.89 12.98
CA THR A 70 3.27 -1.80 14.42
C THR A 70 4.67 -2.31 14.77
N GLU A 71 5.10 -3.44 14.21
CA GLU A 71 6.35 -4.08 14.61
C GLU A 71 7.59 -3.52 13.92
N LYS A 72 7.45 -2.97 12.70
CA LYS A 72 8.58 -2.62 11.83
C LYS A 72 8.60 -1.15 11.43
N ILE A 73 7.52 -0.63 10.84
CA ILE A 73 7.53 0.69 10.19
C ILE A 73 7.38 1.81 11.21
N VAL A 74 6.36 1.76 12.08
CA VAL A 74 6.09 2.80 13.08
C VAL A 74 7.33 3.07 13.96
N PRO A 75 8.02 2.05 14.52
CA PRO A 75 9.22 2.29 15.33
C PRO A 75 10.37 2.96 14.55
N LEU A 76 10.52 2.65 13.25
CA LEU A 76 11.54 3.28 12.40
C LEU A 76 11.18 4.73 12.09
N ARG A 77 9.90 4.98 11.78
CA ARG A 77 9.36 6.31 11.49
C ARG A 77 9.48 7.24 12.69
N GLU A 78 9.14 6.77 13.89
CA GLU A 78 9.32 7.52 15.14
C GLU A 78 10.78 7.89 15.39
N LYS A 79 11.69 6.91 15.25
CA LYS A 79 13.13 7.17 15.36
C LYS A 79 13.61 8.15 14.31
N ARG A 80 13.13 8.05 13.07
CA ARG A 80 13.51 8.99 11.99
C ARG A 80 13.01 10.40 12.27
N CYS A 81 11.77 10.57 12.73
CA CYS A 81 11.19 11.86 13.10
C CYS A 81 11.93 12.52 14.28
N SER A 82 12.60 11.74 15.13
CA SER A 82 13.48 12.28 16.19
C SER A 82 14.82 12.83 15.66
N GLN A 83 15.18 12.56 14.41
CA GLN A 83 16.43 13.02 13.80
C GLN A 83 16.26 14.32 12.99
N PRO A 84 17.25 15.22 13.00
CA PRO A 84 17.28 16.35 12.07
C PRO A 84 17.26 15.86 10.62
N ARG A 85 16.42 16.47 9.77
CA ARG A 85 16.16 16.01 8.38
C ARG A 85 17.41 15.91 7.49
N GLN A 86 18.46 16.66 7.81
CA GLN A 86 19.72 16.70 7.05
C GLN A 86 20.84 15.84 7.67
N SER A 87 20.55 15.05 8.70
CA SER A 87 21.56 14.23 9.37
C SER A 87 21.78 12.89 8.66
N ASP A 88 22.97 12.32 8.85
CA ASP A 88 23.28 10.95 8.42
C ASP A 88 22.33 9.93 9.09
N GLY A 89 21.94 10.20 10.34
CA GLY A 89 21.00 9.36 11.09
C GLY A 89 19.62 9.32 10.42
N TYR A 90 19.11 10.47 9.98
CA TYR A 90 17.85 10.55 9.23
C TYR A 90 17.92 9.75 7.93
N THR A 91 18.99 9.93 7.15
CA THR A 91 19.17 9.25 5.86
C THR A 91 19.26 7.72 6.03
N LYS A 92 20.00 7.24 7.04
CA LYS A 92 20.09 5.81 7.35
C LYS A 92 18.75 5.21 7.79
N LEU A 93 18.00 5.91 8.64
CA LEU A 93 16.68 5.46 9.09
C LEU A 93 15.65 5.47 7.96
N LEU A 94 15.73 6.44 7.04
CA LEU A 94 14.88 6.47 5.86
C LEU A 94 15.14 5.25 4.97
N ALA A 95 16.40 4.86 4.76
CA ALA A 95 16.72 3.65 4.00
C ALA A 95 16.16 2.38 4.67
N LEU A 96 16.29 2.27 6.00
CA LEU A 96 15.72 1.15 6.76
C LEU A 96 14.19 1.12 6.71
N GLU A 97 13.53 2.29 6.76
CA GLU A 97 12.08 2.39 6.60
C GLU A 97 11.65 1.92 5.21
N LEU A 98 12.33 2.36 4.14
CA LEU A 98 12.05 1.90 2.77
C LEU A 98 12.26 0.38 2.60
N ASP A 99 13.29 -0.18 3.22
CA ASP A 99 13.50 -1.63 3.23
C ASP A 99 12.37 -2.37 3.98
N ALA A 100 11.88 -1.80 5.09
CA ALA A 100 10.75 -2.34 5.83
C ALA A 100 9.44 -2.26 5.03
N GLU A 101 9.20 -1.17 4.31
CA GLU A 101 8.04 -0.99 3.40
C GLU A 101 8.09 -2.02 2.25
N LYS A 102 9.27 -2.25 1.65
CA LYS A 102 9.45 -3.34 0.67
C LYS A 102 9.17 -4.72 1.29
N GLY A 103 9.54 -4.91 2.56
CA GLY A 103 9.22 -6.11 3.33
C GLY A 103 7.71 -6.31 3.55
N GLU A 104 6.97 -5.23 3.81
CA GLU A 104 5.52 -5.25 3.95
C GLU A 104 4.86 -5.72 2.65
N GLN A 105 5.25 -5.13 1.52
CA GLN A 105 4.73 -5.53 0.21
C GLN A 105 4.96 -7.02 -0.07
N ARG A 106 6.11 -7.57 0.32
CA ARG A 106 6.37 -9.01 0.22
C ARG A 106 5.40 -9.83 1.07
N ALA A 107 5.16 -9.42 2.32
CA ALA A 107 4.21 -10.09 3.21
C ALA A 107 2.78 -10.05 2.67
N LEU A 108 2.34 -8.91 2.12
CA LEU A 108 1.04 -8.75 1.49
C LEU A 108 0.87 -9.66 0.26
N ILE A 109 1.89 -9.74 -0.60
CA ILE A 109 1.85 -10.68 -1.75
C ILE A 109 1.82 -12.13 -1.28
N GLN A 110 2.53 -12.49 -0.21
CA GLN A 110 2.47 -13.84 0.35
C GLN A 110 1.06 -14.14 0.90
N CYS A 111 0.44 -13.18 1.59
CA CYS A 111 -0.95 -13.28 2.06
C CYS A 111 -1.91 -13.54 0.89
N LEU A 112 -1.83 -12.76 -0.19
CA LEU A 112 -2.64 -12.94 -1.40
C LEU A 112 -2.50 -14.33 -2.02
N LYS A 113 -1.27 -14.86 -2.08
CA LYS A 113 -1.00 -16.18 -2.66
C LYS A 113 -1.58 -17.32 -1.83
N SER A 114 -1.52 -17.20 -0.51
CA SER A 114 -2.04 -18.22 0.41
C SER A 114 -3.57 -18.28 0.41
N ALA A 115 -4.25 -17.19 0.07
CA ALA A 115 -5.71 -17.10 0.11
C ALA A 115 -6.45 -17.64 -1.13
N ALA A 116 -5.73 -18.23 -2.09
CA ALA A 116 -6.26 -18.65 -3.39
C ALA A 116 -7.26 -19.84 -3.36
N THR A 117 -7.74 -20.27 -2.19
CA THR A 117 -8.49 -21.52 -2.01
C THR A 117 -9.92 -21.36 -1.44
N GLY A 118 -10.42 -20.13 -1.24
CA GLY A 118 -11.76 -19.90 -0.66
C GLY A 118 -12.89 -19.71 -1.70
N ASN A 119 -14.08 -20.23 -1.40
CA ASN A 119 -15.28 -20.12 -2.26
C ASN A 119 -16.20 -18.93 -1.88
N SER A 120 -15.63 -17.82 -1.41
CA SER A 120 -16.38 -16.65 -0.97
C SER A 120 -16.69 -15.67 -2.10
N ALA A 121 -17.65 -14.78 -1.87
CA ALA A 121 -17.94 -13.66 -2.78
C ALA A 121 -16.68 -12.82 -3.00
N LYS A 122 -16.45 -12.45 -4.26
CA LYS A 122 -15.30 -11.63 -4.65
C LYS A 122 -15.66 -10.15 -4.51
N ILE A 123 -14.76 -9.39 -3.91
CA ILE A 123 -14.86 -7.96 -3.68
C ILE A 123 -13.72 -7.23 -4.40
N ASP A 124 -14.01 -6.02 -4.85
CA ASP A 124 -12.98 -5.11 -5.34
C ASP A 124 -12.29 -4.47 -4.12
N PHE A 125 -10.98 -4.73 -3.98
CA PHE A 125 -10.23 -4.25 -2.82
C PHE A 125 -10.16 -2.72 -2.78
N TRP A 126 -10.00 -2.08 -3.94
CA TRP A 126 -9.96 -0.63 -4.03
C TRP A 126 -11.27 0.00 -3.56
N ASP A 127 -12.41 -0.48 -4.04
CA ASP A 127 -13.71 0.07 -3.66
C ASP A 127 -13.96 -0.12 -2.15
N ALA A 128 -13.72 -1.33 -1.63
CA ALA A 128 -13.89 -1.63 -0.21
C ALA A 128 -12.99 -0.77 0.69
N TYR A 129 -11.71 -0.62 0.34
CA TYR A 129 -10.76 0.10 1.18
C TYR A 129 -10.99 1.61 1.15
N THR A 130 -11.28 2.16 -0.03
CA THR A 130 -11.53 3.59 -0.18
C THR A 130 -12.88 4.01 0.39
N GLU A 131 -13.88 3.13 0.41
CA GLU A 131 -15.13 3.35 1.15
C GLU A 131 -14.87 3.39 2.66
N GLN A 132 -14.14 2.41 3.19
CA GLN A 132 -13.77 2.37 4.62
C GLN A 132 -13.00 3.62 5.06
N LEU A 133 -12.10 4.12 4.23
CA LEU A 133 -11.30 5.32 4.49
C LEU A 133 -12.08 6.64 4.26
N GLY A 134 -13.29 6.60 3.69
CA GLY A 134 -14.04 7.81 3.34
C GLY A 134 -13.35 8.67 2.28
N VAL A 135 -12.64 8.04 1.32
CA VAL A 135 -11.84 8.75 0.31
C VAL A 135 -12.75 9.50 -0.66
N SER A 136 -12.53 10.81 -0.76
CA SER A 136 -13.29 11.67 -1.68
C SER A 136 -12.98 11.41 -3.15
N ASP A 137 -13.90 11.78 -4.04
CA ASP A 137 -13.74 11.62 -5.49
C ASP A 137 -12.48 12.31 -6.03
N THR A 138 -12.10 13.45 -5.46
CA THR A 138 -10.85 14.14 -5.80
C THR A 138 -9.63 13.27 -5.52
N HIS A 139 -9.57 12.63 -4.34
CA HIS A 139 -8.47 11.72 -4.00
C HIS A 139 -8.49 10.45 -4.86
N ARG A 140 -9.68 9.88 -5.10
CA ARG A 140 -9.85 8.73 -6.01
C ARG A 140 -9.33 9.05 -7.41
N GLY A 141 -9.67 10.23 -7.93
CA GLY A 141 -9.21 10.74 -9.22
C GLY A 141 -7.70 10.96 -9.27
N ALA A 142 -7.10 11.53 -8.22
CA ALA A 142 -5.64 11.70 -8.14
C ALA A 142 -4.89 10.35 -8.09
N LEU A 143 -5.43 9.36 -7.38
CA LEU A 143 -4.82 8.05 -7.21
C LEU A 143 -4.94 7.14 -8.45
N LEU A 144 -6.07 7.20 -9.17
CA LEU A 144 -6.30 6.39 -10.36
C LEU A 144 -6.03 7.11 -11.68
N GLY A 145 -6.02 8.45 -11.70
CA GLY A 145 -5.86 9.27 -12.89
C GLY A 145 -4.68 8.88 -13.77
N PRO A 146 -3.47 8.66 -13.23
CA PRO A 146 -2.30 8.25 -14.03
C PRO A 146 -2.41 6.87 -14.70
N LEU A 147 -3.47 6.10 -14.40
CA LEU A 147 -3.76 4.82 -15.05
C LEU A 147 -4.68 4.97 -16.26
N ALA A 148 -5.41 6.09 -16.39
CA ALA A 148 -6.33 6.34 -17.49
C ALA A 148 -5.62 6.77 -18.79
N ASP A 149 -4.37 7.23 -18.70
CA ASP A 149 -3.56 7.69 -19.83
C ASP A 149 -2.73 6.57 -20.51
N LYS A 150 -3.12 5.30 -20.37
CA LYS A 150 -2.43 4.13 -20.95
C LYS A 150 -3.33 3.26 -21.81
#